data_AF-A0A6S7HBH0-F1
#
_entry.id   AF-A0A6S7HBH0-F1
#
_cell.length_a   1.000
_cell.length_b   1.000
_cell.length_c   1.000
_cell.angle_alpha   90.00
_cell.angle_beta   90.00
_cell.angle_gamma   90.00
#
_symmetry.space_group_name_H-M   'P 1'
#
loop_
_entity.id
_entity.type
_entity.pdbx_description
1 polymer ?
#
loop_
_entity_poly.entity_id
_entity_poly.type
_entity_poly.pdbx_seq_one_letter_code
_entity_poly.pdbx_strand_id
1 'polypeptide(L)'
;MAELLLDSAIRVWSNKKVELEQVSDSQVLLRSKLLREHGSYIPQQAFQMRRHFFNDEEEGFFKTQKRKGAAKNPMSDPTMMVDMAKGNLTNVLPMILIGGWINWHFSGFITTKVPFPLTIRFKAMLQRGIDLASLNASWVSSVSWYFINVFGLRSMYSLVLGENNVFVD
;
A
#
# COMPACT_ATOMS: atom_id res chain seq x y z
N MET A 1 16.47 10.75 0.67
CA MET A 1 15.98 12.10 1.02
C MET A 1 14.68 12.45 0.29
N ALA A 2 14.64 12.40 -1.05
CA ALA A 2 13.40 12.68 -1.82
C ALA A 2 12.22 11.76 -1.44
N GLU A 3 12.46 10.46 -1.27
CA GLU A 3 11.42 9.50 -0.84
C GLU A 3 10.90 9.77 0.58
N LEU A 4 11.77 10.30 1.46
CA LEU A 4 11.43 10.59 2.86
C LEU A 4 10.58 11.86 2.96
N LEU A 5 10.89 12.87 2.13
CA LEU A 5 10.04 14.05 1.97
C LEU A 5 8.68 13.68 1.37
N LEU A 6 8.66 12.74 0.43
CA LEU A 6 7.43 12.31 -0.24
C LEU A 6 6.51 11.53 0.70
N ASP A 7 7.05 10.63 1.53
CA ASP A 7 6.26 9.94 2.57
C ASP A 7 5.65 10.93 3.57
N SER A 8 6.45 11.90 4.04
CA SER A 8 5.96 12.95 4.94
C SER A 8 4.89 13.84 4.30
N ALA A 9 5.01 14.14 3.01
CA ALA A 9 4.02 14.91 2.26
C ALA A 9 2.72 14.11 2.08
N ILE A 10 2.79 12.83 1.72
CA ILE A 10 1.59 11.99 1.56
C ILE A 10 0.80 11.94 2.88
N ARG A 11 1.46 11.81 4.03
CA ARG A 11 0.78 11.81 5.33
C ARG A 11 0.05 13.12 5.63
N VAL A 12 0.68 14.25 5.37
CA VAL A 12 0.07 15.58 5.61
C VAL A 12 -1.13 15.82 4.69
N TRP A 13 -1.06 15.31 3.45
CA TRP A 13 -2.12 15.50 2.44
C TRP A 13 -3.19 14.41 2.45
N SER A 14 -2.98 13.29 3.15
CA SER A 14 -3.92 12.18 3.28
C SER A 14 -5.00 12.48 4.32
N ASN A 15 -5.87 13.45 4.04
CA ASN A 15 -7.13 13.58 4.76
C ASN A 15 -8.19 12.70 4.10
N LYS A 16 -8.27 11.43 4.52
CA LYS A 16 -9.36 10.55 4.11
C LYS A 16 -10.63 11.10 4.77
N LYS A 17 -11.57 11.61 3.97
CA LYS A 17 -12.88 12.01 4.49
C LYS A 17 -13.57 10.74 4.99
N VAL A 18 -13.80 10.69 6.30
CA VAL A 18 -14.45 9.57 6.94
C VAL A 18 -15.94 9.88 7.07
N GLU A 19 -16.78 8.99 6.53
CA GLU A 19 -18.22 9.08 6.70
C GLU A 19 -18.61 8.53 8.08
N LEU A 20 -19.32 9.34 8.88
CA LEU A 20 -19.71 8.97 10.25
C LEU A 20 -20.56 7.69 10.29
N GLU A 21 -21.39 7.48 9.26
CA GLU A 21 -22.22 6.29 9.13
C GLU A 21 -21.37 5.02 8.95
N GLN A 22 -20.32 5.09 8.13
CA GLN A 22 -19.38 4.00 7.90
C GLN A 22 -18.57 3.65 9.15
N VAL A 23 -18.19 4.66 9.95
CA VAL A 23 -17.48 4.42 11.22
C VAL A 23 -18.39 3.73 12.22
N SER A 24 -19.63 4.24 12.38
CA SER A 24 -20.63 3.63 13.24
C SER A 24 -20.82 2.15 12.89
N ASP A 25 -20.88 1.84 11.59
CA ASP A 25 -20.95 0.46 11.11
C ASP A 25 -19.78 -0.42 11.48
N SER A 26 -18.57 0.08 11.22
CA SER A 26 -17.35 -0.66 11.53
C SER A 26 -17.28 -1.02 13.02
N GLN A 27 -17.71 -0.11 13.89
CA GLN A 27 -17.75 -0.31 15.33
C GLN A 27 -18.82 -1.33 15.74
N VAL A 28 -20.01 -1.30 15.12
CA VAL A 28 -21.06 -2.29 15.42
C VAL A 28 -20.66 -3.69 14.95
N LEU A 29 -20.00 -3.82 13.81
CA LEU A 29 -19.44 -5.08 13.34
C LEU A 29 -18.34 -5.59 14.28
N LEU A 30 -17.43 -4.72 14.72
CA LEU A 30 -16.40 -5.07 15.70
C LEU A 30 -17.04 -5.54 17.02
N ARG A 31 -18.08 -4.85 17.49
CA ARG A 31 -18.83 -5.21 18.70
C ARG A 31 -19.48 -6.58 18.57
N SER A 32 -20.06 -6.89 17.41
CA SER A 32 -20.64 -8.21 17.13
C SER A 32 -19.57 -9.31 17.08
N LYS A 33 -18.41 -9.04 16.48
CA LYS A 33 -17.25 -9.94 16.48
C LYS A 33 -16.78 -10.23 17.90
N LEU A 34 -16.56 -9.18 18.71
CA LEU A 34 -16.15 -9.32 20.11
C LEU A 34 -17.18 -10.08 20.95
N LEU A 35 -18.48 -9.87 20.72
CA LEU A 35 -19.53 -10.61 21.41
C LEU A 35 -19.49 -12.10 21.07
N ARG A 36 -19.15 -12.47 19.83
CA ARG A 36 -19.00 -13.87 19.41
C ARG A 36 -17.71 -14.51 19.94
N GLU A 37 -16.59 -13.79 19.90
CA GLU A 37 -15.26 -14.30 20.29
C GLU A 37 -15.08 -14.34 21.81
N HIS A 38 -15.60 -13.35 22.53
CA HIS A 38 -15.42 -13.16 23.97
C HIS A 38 -16.75 -13.20 24.76
N GLY A 39 -17.81 -13.77 24.18
CA GLY A 39 -19.11 -13.89 24.82
C GLY A 39 -19.14 -14.82 26.04
N SER A 40 -18.12 -15.64 26.24
CA SER A 40 -17.99 -16.56 27.38
C SER A 40 -17.66 -15.87 28.71
N TYR A 41 -17.17 -14.62 28.68
CA TYR A 41 -16.79 -13.86 29.88
C TYR A 41 -17.96 -13.12 30.54
N ILE A 42 -19.15 -13.15 29.94
CA ILE A 42 -20.35 -12.47 30.46
C ILE A 42 -21.41 -13.48 30.91
N PRO A 43 -22.30 -13.11 31.84
CA PRO A 43 -23.41 -13.97 32.23
C PRO A 43 -24.27 -14.37 31.03
N GLN A 44 -24.74 -15.62 31.03
CA GLN A 44 -25.49 -16.19 29.91
C GLN A 44 -26.72 -15.35 29.52
N GLN A 45 -27.42 -14.79 30.50
CA GLN A 45 -28.56 -13.91 30.29
C GLN A 45 -28.16 -12.62 29.55
N ALA A 46 -27.04 -12.00 29.92
CA ALA A 46 -26.54 -10.79 29.26
C ALA A 46 -26.08 -11.07 27.82
N PHE A 47 -25.50 -12.25 27.57
CA PHE A 47 -25.16 -12.70 26.22
C PHE A 47 -26.42 -12.89 25.35
N GLN A 48 -27.45 -13.56 25.88
CA GLN A 48 -28.69 -13.81 25.16
C GLN A 48 -29.42 -12.50 24.81
N MET A 49 -29.50 -11.53 25.72
CA MET A 49 -30.10 -10.22 25.43
C MET A 49 -29.37 -9.47 24.30
N ARG A 50 -28.02 -9.47 24.34
CA ARG A 50 -27.21 -8.83 23.29
C ARG A 50 -27.28 -9.56 21.96
N ARG A 51 -27.39 -10.90 21.98
CA ARG A 51 -27.61 -11.71 20.78
C ARG A 51 -28.99 -11.43 20.17
N HIS A 52 -30.01 -11.29 21.00
CA HIS A 52 -31.37 -10.94 20.57
C HIS A 52 -31.37 -9.57 19.87
N PHE A 53 -30.77 -8.55 20.48
CA PHE A 53 -30.65 -7.21 19.87
C PHE A 53 -30.06 -7.21 18.44
N PHE A 54 -29.13 -8.12 18.15
CA PHE A 54 -28.52 -8.22 16.82
C PHE A 54 -29.28 -9.12 15.84
N ASN A 55 -29.87 -10.21 16.32
CA ASN A 55 -30.39 -11.30 15.48
C ASN A 55 -31.92 -11.41 15.46
N ASP A 56 -32.64 -10.55 16.17
CA ASP A 56 -34.09 -10.55 16.16
C ASP A 56 -34.65 -10.41 14.73
N GLU A 57 -35.74 -11.12 14.44
CA GLU A 57 -36.30 -11.23 13.10
C GLU A 57 -36.99 -9.93 12.65
N GLU A 58 -37.62 -9.22 13.58
CA GLU A 58 -38.33 -7.96 13.31
C GLU A 58 -37.51 -6.71 13.68
N GLU A 59 -36.88 -6.70 14.87
CA GLU A 59 -36.15 -5.52 15.40
C GLU A 59 -34.61 -5.64 15.37
N GLY A 60 -34.07 -6.73 14.82
CA GLY A 60 -32.64 -6.98 14.84
C GLY A 60 -31.86 -5.89 14.11
N PHE A 61 -30.83 -5.33 14.75
CA PHE A 61 -30.03 -4.24 14.16
C PHE A 61 -29.53 -4.56 12.74
N PHE A 62 -29.16 -5.82 12.46
CA PHE A 62 -28.69 -6.24 11.13
C PHE A 62 -29.80 -6.47 10.09
N LYS A 63 -31.07 -6.49 10.50
CA LYS A 63 -32.25 -6.71 9.63
C LYS A 63 -32.96 -5.39 9.33
N THR A 64 -33.08 -4.51 10.32
CA THR A 64 -33.77 -3.21 10.19
C THR A 64 -32.92 -2.19 9.44
N GLN A 65 -31.59 -2.21 9.63
CA GLN A 65 -30.66 -1.28 8.98
C GLN A 65 -30.38 -1.71 7.53
N LYS A 66 -31.32 -1.47 6.62
CA LYS A 66 -31.10 -1.60 5.18
C LYS A 66 -30.28 -0.42 4.66
N ARG A 67 -28.98 -0.47 4.89
CA ARG A 67 -28.06 0.41 4.16
C ARG A 67 -28.04 0.01 2.70
N LYS A 68 -28.06 0.97 1.79
CA LYS A 68 -27.80 0.71 0.36
C LYS A 68 -26.44 0.03 0.29
N GLY A 69 -26.46 -1.25 -0.02
CA GLY A 69 -25.38 -2.16 0.32
C GLY A 69 -24.00 -1.61 -0.06
N ALA A 70 -23.11 -1.62 0.93
CA ALA A 70 -21.66 -1.67 0.73
C ALA A 70 -21.21 -3.00 0.08
N ALA A 71 -22.14 -3.84 -0.39
CA ALA A 71 -21.86 -4.93 -1.31
C ALA A 71 -21.86 -4.41 -2.75
N LYS A 72 -21.02 -3.43 -3.04
CA LYS A 72 -20.59 -3.24 -4.43
C LYS A 72 -19.42 -4.17 -4.62
N ASN A 73 -19.64 -5.19 -5.45
CA ASN A 73 -18.56 -5.98 -5.99
C ASN A 73 -17.43 -5.04 -6.43
N PRO A 74 -16.15 -5.39 -6.23
CA PRO A 74 -15.01 -4.57 -6.68
C PRO A 74 -15.05 -4.22 -8.17
N MET A 75 -15.86 -4.94 -8.95
CA MET A 75 -16.12 -4.73 -10.38
C MET A 75 -17.21 -3.67 -10.68
N SER A 76 -18.10 -3.37 -9.73
CA SER A 76 -19.30 -2.53 -9.96
C SER A 76 -19.15 -1.09 -9.51
N ASP A 77 -18.08 -0.72 -8.80
CA ASP A 77 -17.84 0.67 -8.40
C ASP A 77 -16.47 1.18 -8.87
N PRO A 78 -16.44 1.96 -9.97
CA PRO A 78 -15.20 2.56 -10.49
C PRO A 78 -14.45 3.37 -9.45
N THR A 79 -15.15 3.99 -8.49
CA THR A 79 -14.56 4.84 -7.43
C THR A 79 -13.74 4.06 -6.41
N MET A 80 -14.19 2.89 -5.96
CA MET A 80 -13.47 2.07 -4.96
C MET A 80 -12.21 1.42 -5.56
N MET A 81 -12.30 0.99 -6.83
CA MET A 81 -11.14 0.49 -7.56
C MET A 81 -10.13 1.62 -7.83
N VAL A 82 -10.61 2.82 -8.16
CA VAL A 82 -9.76 4.01 -8.33
C VAL A 82 -9.08 4.39 -7.02
N ASP A 83 -9.74 4.30 -5.87
CA ASP A 83 -9.11 4.63 -4.58
C ASP A 83 -7.99 3.65 -4.21
N MET A 84 -8.19 2.35 -4.49
CA MET A 84 -7.14 1.34 -4.30
C MET A 84 -5.99 1.50 -5.32
N ALA A 85 -6.34 1.71 -6.59
CA ALA A 85 -5.35 1.94 -7.64
C ALA A 85 -4.56 3.24 -7.41
N LYS A 86 -5.23 4.28 -6.88
CA LYS A 86 -4.61 5.56 -6.50
C LYS A 86 -3.60 5.35 -5.39
N GLY A 87 -3.89 4.53 -4.38
CA GLY A 87 -2.90 4.19 -3.33
C GLY A 87 -1.65 3.50 -3.89
N ASN A 88 -1.81 2.56 -4.83
CA ASN A 88 -0.67 1.92 -5.48
C ASN A 88 0.08 2.90 -6.42
N LEU A 89 -0.66 3.74 -7.14
CA LEU A 89 -0.11 4.72 -8.07
C LEU A 89 0.63 5.83 -7.33
N THR A 90 0.15 6.33 -6.20
CA THR A 90 0.84 7.37 -5.41
C THR A 90 2.20 6.92 -4.90
N ASN A 91 2.39 5.61 -4.69
CA ASN A 91 3.66 5.03 -4.28
C ASN A 91 4.60 4.75 -5.46
N VAL A 92 4.06 4.36 -6.63
CA VAL A 92 4.85 3.99 -7.81
C VAL A 92 5.19 5.18 -8.72
N LEU A 93 4.28 6.16 -8.83
CA LEU A 93 4.42 7.33 -9.69
C LEU A 93 5.70 8.14 -9.39
N PRO A 94 6.06 8.44 -8.13
CA PRO A 94 7.29 9.16 -7.81
C PRO A 94 8.54 8.40 -8.24
N MET A 95 8.54 7.07 -8.06
CA MET A 95 9.66 6.21 -8.43
C MET A 95 9.91 6.24 -9.95
N ILE A 96 8.85 6.20 -10.74
CA ILE A 96 8.91 6.28 -12.20
C ILE A 96 9.35 7.67 -12.67
N LEU A 97 8.80 8.74 -12.09
CA LEU A 97 9.14 10.12 -12.48
C LEU A 97 10.62 10.43 -12.23
N ILE A 98 11.13 10.10 -11.04
CA ILE A 98 12.55 10.30 -10.70
C ILE A 98 13.44 9.41 -11.60
N GLY A 99 13.05 8.15 -11.81
CA GLY A 99 13.78 7.24 -12.71
C GLY A 99 13.82 7.74 -14.16
N GLY A 100 12.71 8.30 -14.65
CA GLY A 100 12.61 8.92 -15.98
C GLY A 100 13.45 10.20 -16.10
N TRP A 101 13.45 11.05 -15.08
CA TRP A 101 14.29 12.24 -15.02
C TRP A 101 15.78 11.90 -15.06
N ILE A 102 16.20 10.89 -14.29
CA ILE A 102 17.59 10.39 -14.29
C ILE A 102 17.94 9.80 -15.66
N ASN A 103 17.03 9.09 -16.31
CA ASN A 103 17.24 8.54 -17.64
C ASN A 103 17.41 9.66 -18.70
N TRP A 104 16.70 10.77 -18.58
CA TRP A 104 16.83 11.90 -19.50
C TRP A 104 18.12 12.70 -19.25
N HIS A 105 18.46 13.01 -17.99
CA HIS A 105 19.58 13.87 -17.66
C HIS A 105 20.95 13.16 -17.65
N PHE A 106 20.99 11.88 -17.26
CA PHE A 106 22.22 11.09 -17.13
C PHE A 106 22.25 9.87 -18.07
N SER A 107 21.72 10.02 -19.29
CA SER A 107 21.82 9.01 -20.35
C SER A 107 23.25 8.93 -20.90
N GLY A 108 23.67 7.74 -21.34
CA GLY A 108 24.94 7.56 -22.07
C GLY A 108 26.21 7.44 -21.23
N PHE A 109 26.12 7.52 -19.90
CA PHE A 109 27.28 7.39 -18.99
C PHE A 109 27.22 6.12 -18.14
N ILE A 110 28.40 5.58 -17.84
CA ILE A 110 28.60 4.47 -16.89
C ILE A 110 28.88 5.09 -15.52
N THR A 111 28.14 4.68 -14.48
CA THR A 111 28.26 5.28 -13.14
C THR A 111 29.20 4.50 -12.24
N THR A 112 29.02 3.18 -12.14
CA THR A 112 29.80 2.35 -11.23
C THR A 112 29.92 0.91 -11.71
N LYS A 113 30.93 0.21 -11.19
CA LYS A 113 31.15 -1.22 -11.38
C LYS A 113 30.70 -1.95 -10.13
N VAL A 114 29.78 -2.89 -10.32
CA VAL A 114 29.27 -3.73 -9.25
C VAL A 114 30.23 -4.90 -8.99
N PRO A 115 30.51 -5.29 -7.73
CA PRO A 115 31.54 -6.28 -7.40
C PRO A 115 31.11 -7.74 -7.60
N PHE A 116 29.93 -8.00 -8.17
CA PHE A 116 29.43 -9.35 -8.45
C PHE A 116 29.17 -9.55 -9.95
N PRO A 117 29.47 -10.75 -10.50
CA PRO A 117 29.24 -11.04 -11.92
C PRO A 117 27.74 -11.14 -12.21
N LEU A 118 27.24 -10.24 -13.06
CA LEU A 118 25.84 -10.20 -13.50
C LEU A 118 25.65 -11.00 -14.79
N THR A 119 24.50 -11.67 -14.93
CA THR A 119 24.17 -12.43 -16.15
C THR A 119 23.85 -11.50 -17.33
N ILE A 120 24.14 -11.95 -18.55
CA ILE A 120 23.98 -11.17 -19.79
C ILE A 120 22.53 -10.69 -20.02
N ARG A 121 21.53 -11.36 -19.42
CA ARG A 121 20.11 -10.98 -19.52
C ARG A 121 19.79 -9.69 -18.78
N PHE A 122 20.52 -9.39 -17.70
CA PHE A 122 20.38 -8.11 -16.99
C PHE A 122 21.06 -6.96 -17.73
N LYS A 123 21.92 -7.23 -18.72
CA LYS A 123 22.64 -6.21 -19.49
C LYS A 123 21.71 -5.20 -20.15
N ALA A 124 20.65 -5.67 -20.81
CA ALA A 124 19.67 -4.80 -21.48
C ALA A 124 18.89 -3.89 -20.51
N MET A 125 18.70 -4.34 -19.26
CA MET A 125 18.05 -3.56 -18.22
C MET A 125 19.02 -2.60 -17.53
N LEU A 126 20.28 -3.01 -17.37
CA LEU A 126 21.30 -2.26 -16.62
C LEU A 126 22.04 -1.20 -17.44
N GLN A 127 22.06 -1.37 -18.77
CA GLN A 127 22.79 -0.52 -19.71
C GLN A 127 21.84 0.21 -20.68
N ARG A 128 20.59 0.41 -20.27
CA ARG A 128 19.61 1.15 -21.06
C ARG A 128 20.11 2.57 -21.32
N GLY A 129 20.46 2.86 -22.59
CA GLY A 129 21.05 4.14 -23.02
C GLY A 129 22.55 4.11 -23.28
N ILE A 130 23.21 2.95 -23.27
CA ILE A 130 24.63 2.78 -23.60
C ILE A 130 24.76 1.74 -24.72
N ASP A 131 25.29 2.12 -25.89
CA ASP A 131 25.33 1.26 -27.08
C ASP A 131 26.69 0.56 -27.27
N LEU A 132 27.25 -0.03 -26.20
CA LEU A 132 28.51 -0.77 -26.24
C LEU A 132 28.28 -2.28 -26.04
N ALA A 133 28.19 -3.02 -27.14
CA ALA A 133 27.97 -4.47 -27.17
C ALA A 133 29.09 -5.28 -26.49
N SER A 134 30.32 -4.77 -26.42
CA SER A 134 31.49 -5.44 -25.81
C SER A 134 31.63 -5.23 -24.30
N LEU A 135 30.85 -4.32 -23.69
CA LEU A 135 31.01 -3.99 -22.28
C LEU A 135 30.47 -5.11 -21.37
N ASN A 136 31.21 -5.43 -20.30
CA ASN A 136 30.80 -6.42 -19.30
C ASN A 136 29.53 -5.93 -18.55
N ALA A 137 28.60 -6.84 -18.25
CA ALA A 137 27.34 -6.55 -17.55
C ALA A 137 27.52 -6.03 -16.11
N SER A 138 28.75 -6.09 -15.57
CA SER A 138 29.11 -5.52 -14.26
C SER A 138 29.10 -3.99 -14.22
N TRP A 139 29.12 -3.34 -15.40
CA TRP A 139 29.05 -1.88 -15.53
C TRP A 139 27.61 -1.41 -15.62
N VAL A 140 27.24 -0.51 -14.72
CA VAL A 140 25.85 -0.12 -14.48
C VAL A 140 25.64 1.35 -14.86
N SER A 141 24.52 1.62 -15.55
CA SER A 141 24.09 2.99 -15.91
C SER A 141 23.46 3.73 -14.72
N SER A 142 23.32 5.04 -14.83
CA SER A 142 22.78 5.92 -13.79
C SER A 142 21.37 5.53 -13.32
N VAL A 143 20.52 5.07 -14.24
CA VAL A 143 19.14 4.62 -13.94
C VAL A 143 19.16 3.35 -13.09
N SER A 144 20.04 2.42 -13.45
CA SER A 144 20.14 1.14 -12.78
C SER A 144 20.78 1.25 -11.41
N TRP A 145 21.73 2.18 -11.25
CA TRP A 145 22.23 2.59 -9.95
C TRP A 145 21.11 3.15 -9.05
N TYR A 146 20.24 4.00 -9.60
CA TYR A 146 19.06 4.50 -8.88
C TYR A 146 18.13 3.38 -8.42
N PHE A 147 17.77 2.44 -9.31
CA PHE A 147 16.92 1.30 -8.93
C PHE A 147 17.53 0.46 -7.81
N ILE A 148 18.85 0.20 -7.85
CA ILE A 148 19.54 -0.52 -6.77
C ILE A 148 19.41 0.22 -5.43
N ASN A 149 19.57 1.54 -5.43
CA ASN A 149 19.44 2.35 -4.23
C ASN A 149 17.99 2.34 -3.70
N VAL A 150 16.97 2.45 -4.56
CA VAL A 150 15.56 2.40 -4.12
C VAL A 150 15.21 1.04 -3.50
N PHE A 151 15.63 -0.07 -4.13
CA PHE A 151 15.36 -1.40 -3.59
C PHE A 151 16.10 -1.69 -2.27
N GLY A 152 17.36 -1.24 -2.15
CA GLY A 152 18.16 -1.45 -0.93
C GLY A 152 17.73 -0.56 0.24
N LEU A 153 17.38 0.70 -0.04
CA LEU A 153 17.04 1.67 1.01
C LEU A 153 15.65 1.42 1.61
N ARG A 154 14.73 0.73 0.92
CA ARG A 154 13.41 0.39 1.45
C ARG A 154 13.47 -0.38 2.78
N SER A 155 14.38 -1.35 2.88
CA SER A 155 14.58 -2.12 4.12
C SER A 155 15.18 -1.24 5.23
N MET A 156 16.12 -0.36 4.88
CA MET A 156 16.70 0.58 5.83
C MET A 156 15.69 1.61 6.34
N TYR A 157 14.80 2.11 5.48
CA TYR A 157 13.76 3.04 5.88
C TYR A 157 12.75 2.40 6.85
N SER A 158 12.41 1.11 6.66
CA SER A 158 11.57 0.37 7.62
C SER A 158 12.19 0.31 9.03
N LEU A 159 13.51 0.15 9.10
CA LEU A 159 14.27 0.13 10.35
C LEU A 159 14.37 1.51 11.01
N VAL A 160 14.61 2.55 10.21
CA VAL A 160 14.79 3.92 10.72
C VAL A 160 13.46 4.57 11.13
N LEU A 161 12.38 4.30 10.41
CA LEU A 161 11.05 4.89 10.66
C LEU A 161 10.14 4.01 11.54
N GLY A 162 10.58 2.79 11.88
CA GLY A 162 9.81 1.82 12.67
C GLY A 162 8.68 1.15 11.89
N GLU A 163 8.43 -0.15 12.14
CA GLU A 163 7.44 -0.96 11.42
C GLU A 163 5.98 -0.49 11.57
N ASN A 164 5.66 0.33 12.57
CA ASN A 164 4.31 0.88 12.80
C ASN A 164 3.91 2.01 11.83
N ASN A 165 4.77 2.33 10.87
CA ASN A 165 4.57 3.37 9.87
C ASN A 165 4.38 2.82 8.45
N VAL A 166 4.37 1.49 8.29
CA VAL A 166 3.96 0.85 7.04
C VAL A 166 2.44 0.98 6.96
N PHE A 167 1.96 1.55 5.86
CA PHE A 167 0.55 1.65 5.47
C PHE A 167 -0.16 0.27 5.44
N VAL A 168 -0.43 -0.35 6.59
CA VAL A 168 -1.47 -1.37 6.80
C VAL A 168 -1.83 -1.36 8.29
N ASP A 169 -2.70 -0.43 8.67
CA ASP A 169 -3.91 -0.69 9.46
C ASP A 169 -4.93 0.43 9.17
#